data_AF-A0A120KRS4-F1
#
_entry.id   AF-A0A120KRS4-F1
#
_cell.length_a   1.000
_cell.length_b   1.000
_cell.length_c   1.000
_cell.angle_alpha   90.00
_cell.angle_beta   90.00
_cell.angle_gamma   90.00
#
_symmetry.space_group_name_H-M   'P 1'
#
loop_
_entity.id
_entity.type
_entity.pdbx_description
1 polymer ?
#
loop_
_entity_poly.entity_id
_entity_poly.type
_entity_poly.pdbx_seq_one_letter_code
_entity_poly.pdbx_strand_id
1 'polypeptide(L)' 'MKNIKILSAEPITEDIISKIRDIFAESECPNESMMASIPSFSSFDKSASIVRLVDGQRLHEEIITLE' A
#
# COMPACT_ATOMS: atom_id res chain seq x y z
N MET A 1 4.96 -13.66 -8.14
CA MET A 1 4.66 -13.67 -6.69
C MET A 1 5.53 -12.70 -5.91
N LYS A 2 5.01 -11.51 -5.64
CA LYS A 2 5.66 -10.46 -4.85
C LYS A 2 4.81 -10.18 -3.60
N ASN A 3 5.42 -10.25 -2.42
CA ASN A 3 4.74 -9.88 -1.18
C ASN A 3 4.92 -8.39 -0.91
N ILE A 4 3.83 -7.73 -0.53
CA ILE A 4 3.83 -6.32 -0.17
C ILE A 4 3.28 -6.20 1.25
N LYS A 5 4.03 -5.51 2.10
CA LYS A 5 3.61 -5.18 3.45
C LYS A 5 2.94 -3.81 3.44
N ILE A 6 1.76 -3.70 4.04
CA ILE A 6 1.03 -2.45 4.23
C ILE A 6 1.09 -2.08 5.71
N LEU A 7 1.46 -0.84 5.99
CA LEU A 7 1.53 -0.26 7.34
C LEU A 7 0.64 0.96 7.42
N SER A 8 -0.22 1.03 8.45
CA SER A 8 -1.07 2.21 8.67
C SER A 8 -1.40 2.41 10.14
N ALA A 9 -1.46 3.66 10.59
CA ALA A 9 -1.99 4.00 11.91
C ALA A 9 -3.52 3.86 12.01
N GLU A 10 -4.21 3.72 10.88
CA GLU A 10 -5.65 3.47 10.80
C GLU A 10 -5.92 2.02 10.33
N PRO A 11 -7.12 1.48 10.57
CA PRO A 11 -7.48 0.15 10.08
C PRO A 11 -7.32 0.04 8.57
N ILE A 12 -6.60 -0.99 8.12
CA ILE A 12 -6.43 -1.30 6.70
C ILE A 12 -7.69 -2.03 6.23
N THR A 13 -8.47 -1.38 5.36
CA THR A 13 -9.72 -1.93 4.84
C THR A 13 -9.50 -2.72 3.56
N GLU A 14 -10.45 -3.58 3.21
CA GLU A 14 -10.42 -4.36 1.98
C GLU A 14 -10.45 -3.48 0.71
N ASP A 15 -11.12 -2.32 0.75
CA ASP A 15 -11.10 -1.33 -0.33
C ASP A 15 -9.68 -0.80 -0.61
N ILE A 16 -8.93 -0.49 0.47
CA ILE A 16 -7.54 -0.06 0.35
C ILE A 16 -6.67 -1.18 -0.22
N ILE A 17 -6.86 -2.41 0.26
CA ILE A 17 -6.13 -3.59 -0.23
C ILE A 17 -6.38 -3.80 -1.73
N SER A 18 -7.65 -3.71 -2.16
CA SER A 18 -8.02 -3.84 -3.58
C SER A 18 -7.33 -2.77 -4.42
N LYS A 19 -7.43 -1.50 -4.03
CA LYS A 19 -6.77 -0.40 -4.76
C LYS A 19 -5.26 -0.60 -4.88
N ILE A 20 -4.60 -1.04 -3.81
CA ILE A 20 -3.16 -1.31 -3.84
C ILE A 20 -2.85 -2.45 -4.82
N ARG A 21 -3.64 -3.53 -4.83
CA ARG A 21 -3.48 -4.63 -5.80
C ARG A 21 -3.65 -4.14 -7.23
N ASP A 22 -4.72 -3.40 -7.51
CA ASP A 22 -5.02 -2.88 -8.84
C ASP A 22 -3.89 -1.97 -9.35
N ILE A 23 -3.40 -1.07 -8.48
CA ILE A 23 -2.26 -0.20 -8.81
C ILE A 23 -1.01 -0.99 -9.18
N PHE A 24 -0.67 -2.03 -8.43
CA PHE A 24 0.50 -2.84 -8.73
C PHE A 24 0.34 -3.75 -9.95
N ALA A 25 -0.90 -4.12 -10.30
CA ALA A 25 -1.19 -4.90 -11.48
C ALA A 25 -1.17 -4.05 -12.77
N GLU A 26 -1.62 -2.78 -12.69
CA GLU A 26 -1.88 -1.95 -13.88
C GLU A 26 -0.85 -0.83 -14.10
N SER A 27 -0.14 -0.37 -13.06
CA SER A 27 0.70 0.83 -13.15
C SER A 27 2.20 0.53 -13.24
N GLU A 28 2.85 1.11 -14.25
CA GLU A 28 4.32 1.18 -14.35
C GLU A 28 4.93 2.11 -13.27
N CYS A 29 4.12 3.03 -12.74
CA CYS A 29 4.51 4.01 -11.72
C CYS A 29 3.65 3.90 -10.45
N PRO A 30 3.77 2.82 -9.64
CA PRO A 30 2.90 2.59 -8.49
C PRO A 30 2.83 3.74 -7.47
N ASN A 31 3.94 4.46 -7.28
CA ASN A 31 4.01 5.57 -6.32
C ASN A 31 3.12 6.75 -6.72
N GLU A 32 3.07 7.09 -8.01
CA GLU A 32 2.24 8.18 -8.52
C GLU A 32 0.76 7.81 -8.47
N SER A 33 0.45 6.57 -8.88
CA SER A 33 -0.92 6.04 -8.81
C SER A 33 -1.43 5.95 -7.37
N MET A 34 -0.60 5.52 -6.40
CA MET A 34 -0.97 5.51 -4.98
C MET A 34 -1.27 6.91 -4.46
N MET A 35 -0.41 7.88 -4.77
CA MET A 35 -0.59 9.27 -4.35
C MET A 35 -1.88 9.88 -4.93
N ALA A 36 -2.29 9.47 -6.14
CA ALA A 36 -3.51 9.94 -6.76
C ALA A 36 -4.78 9.23 -6.26
N SER A 37 -4.71 7.94 -5.94
CA SER A 37 -5.89 7.09 -5.70
C SER A 37 -6.13 6.71 -4.23
N ILE A 38 -5.13 6.84 -3.36
CA ILE A 38 -5.20 6.46 -1.95
C ILE A 38 -4.90 7.70 -1.10
N PRO A 39 -5.92 8.42 -0.59
CA PRO A 39 -5.72 9.64 0.20
C PRO A 39 -4.88 9.44 1.46
N SER A 40 -4.92 8.23 2.03
CA SER A 40 -4.14 7.87 3.22
C SER A 40 -2.69 7.51 2.89
N PHE A 41 -2.27 7.50 1.63
CA PHE A 41 -0.90 7.13 1.25
C PHE A 41 0.14 8.13 1.76
N SER A 42 1.19 7.61 2.41
CA SER A 42 2.34 8.40 2.86
C SER A 42 3.56 8.12 1.97
N SER A 43 3.95 6.86 1.80
CA SER A 43 5.14 6.50 1.01
C SER A 43 5.18 5.04 0.58
N PHE A 44 5.96 4.74 -0.46
CA PHE A 44 6.23 3.37 -0.90
C PHE A 44 7.74 3.11 -0.95
N ASP A 45 8.21 2.19 -0.10
CA ASP A 45 9.58 1.66 -0.15
C ASP A 45 9.63 0.50 -1.16
N LYS A 46 10.12 0.82 -2.37
CA LYS A 46 10.30 -0.16 -3.45
C LYS A 46 11.26 -1.30 -3.08
N SER A 47 12.27 -1.01 -2.28
CA SER A 47 13.33 -1.97 -1.93
C SER A 47 12.83 -3.01 -0.92
N ALA A 48 12.06 -2.57 0.07
CA ALA A 48 11.47 -3.42 1.09
C ALA A 48 10.06 -3.94 0.72
N SER A 49 9.47 -3.43 -0.38
CA SER A 49 8.07 -3.67 -0.75
C SER A 49 7.10 -3.30 0.38
N ILE A 50 7.30 -2.12 0.97
CA ILE A 50 6.49 -1.61 2.08
C ILE A 50 5.70 -0.39 1.62
N VAL A 51 4.37 -0.48 1.68
CA VAL A 51 3.45 0.65 1.51
C VAL A 51 3.12 1.21 2.90
N ARG A 52 3.36 2.51 3.08
CA ARG A 52 2.97 3.25 4.28
C ARG A 52 1.79 4.14 3.93
N LEU A 53 0.73 4.01 4.71
CA LEU A 53 -0.45 4.85 4.65
C LEU A 53 -0.35 5.91 5.76
N VAL A 54 -1.38 6.09 6.58
CA VAL A 54 -1.40 7.07 7.68
C VAL A 54 -0.24 6.82 8.66
N ASP A 55 0.57 7.85 8.92
CA ASP A 55 1.65 7.80 9.90
C ASP A 55 1.12 7.85 11.34
N GLY A 56 1.76 7.11 12.24
CA GLY A 56 1.39 7.09 13.66
C GLY A 56 2.21 6.11 14.49
N GLN A 57 1.97 6.12 15.81
CA GLN A 57 2.76 5.34 16.77
C GLN A 57 2.35 3.87 16.87
N ARG A 58 1.09 3.53 16.56
CA ARG A 58 0.58 2.15 16.53
C ARG A 58 0.20 1.84 15.11
N LEU A 59 0.79 0.79 14.53
CA LEU A 59 0.57 0.42 13.15
C LEU A 59 -0.22 -0.88 13.07
N HIS A 60 -1.31 -0.83 12.31
CA HIS A 60 -1.92 -2.00 11.68
C HIS A 60 -0.99 -2.49 10.57
N GLU A 61 -0.86 -3.80 10.47
CA GLU A 61 -0.04 -4.45 9.46
C GLU A 61 -0.89 -5.44 8.66
N GLU A 62 -0.70 -5.44 7.34
CA GLU A 62 -1.32 -6.40 6.43
C GLU A 62 -0.29 -6.86 5.40
N ILE A 63 -0.35 -8.13 4.99
CA ILE A 63 0.54 -8.67 3.96
C ILE A 63 -0.31 -9.16 2.80
N ILE A 64 -0.07 -8.59 1.63
CA ILE A 64 -0.72 -9.02 0.39
C ILE A 64 0.29 -9.69 -0.52
N THR A 65 -0.16 -10.74 -1.21
CA THR A 65 0.62 -11.41 -2.26
C THR A 65 0.04 -10.98 -3.61
N LEU A 66 0.93 -10.48 -4.48
CA LEU A 66 0.64 -10.20 -5.88
C LEU A 66 1.13 -11.37 -6.72
N GLU A 67 0.30 -11.88 -7.63
CA GLU A 67 0.65 -13.00 -8.51
C GLU A 67 1.65 -12.60 -9.59
#